data_AF-A0A3N1DAV7-F1
#
_entry.id   AF-A0A3N1DAV7-F1
#
_cell.length_a   1.000
_cell.length_b   1.000
_cell.length_c   1.000
_cell.angle_alpha   90.00
_cell.angle_beta   90.00
_cell.angle_gamma   90.00
#
_symmetry.space_group_name_H-M   'P 1'
#
loop_
_entity.id
_entity.type
_entity.pdbx_description
1 polymer ?
#
loop_
_entity_poly.entity_id
_entity_poly.type
_entity_poly.pdbx_seq_one_letter_code
_entity_poly.pdbx_strand_id
1 'polypeptide(L)'
;MRERLEAMRARAEKSTSWRIPVAYLLRLVNHKGEVPIGTRLTREDLIFLAEAREEVELLAEAALRILELHHPKPSGGLSSDPENPLRRCRACMTRWPCPTFRALTTSLDH
;
A
#
# COMPACT_ATOMS: atom_id res chain seq x y z
N MET A 1 -11.89 10.58 7.19
CA MET A 1 -10.70 9.79 6.78
C MET A 1 -10.82 8.32 7.23
N ARG A 2 -10.90 8.03 8.55
CA ARG A 2 -11.10 6.67 9.06
C ARG A 2 -12.31 5.95 8.43
N GLU A 3 -13.47 6.60 8.46
CA GLU A 3 -14.71 6.07 7.86
C GLU A 3 -14.55 5.73 6.36
N ARG A 4 -13.85 6.58 5.60
CA ARG A 4 -13.57 6.33 4.18
C ARG A 4 -12.72 5.06 4.00
N LEU A 5 -11.67 4.89 4.81
CA LEU A 5 -10.82 3.69 4.78
C LEU A 5 -11.60 2.42 5.18
N GLU A 6 -12.50 2.53 6.16
CA GLU A 6 -13.36 1.43 6.58
C GLU A 6 -14.38 1.05 5.50
N ALA A 7 -14.94 2.03 4.79
CA ALA A 7 -15.83 1.79 3.65
C ALA A 7 -15.10 1.09 2.48
N MET A 8 -13.89 1.54 2.16
CA MET A 8 -13.02 0.91 1.15
C MET A 8 -12.72 -0.55 1.52
N ARG A 9 -12.33 -0.80 2.78
CA ARG A 9 -12.09 -2.16 3.29
C ARG A 9 -13.34 -3.02 3.19
N ALA A 10 -14.50 -2.51 3.61
CA ALA A 10 -15.76 -3.26 3.58
C ALA A 10 -16.20 -3.60 2.15
N ARG A 11 -15.93 -2.75 1.15
CA ARG A 11 -16.18 -3.07 -0.26
C ARG A 11 -15.23 -4.15 -0.77
N ALA A 12 -13.94 -4.04 -0.46
CA ALA A 12 -12.93 -5.04 -0.84
C ALA A 12 -13.28 -6.43 -0.26
N GLU A 13 -13.67 -6.50 1.01
CA GLU A 13 -14.08 -7.74 1.68
C GLU A 13 -15.33 -8.39 1.08
N LYS A 14 -16.26 -7.58 0.54
CA LYS A 14 -17.50 -8.06 -0.09
C LYS A 14 -17.32 -8.46 -1.56
N SER A 15 -16.26 -7.99 -2.21
CA SER A 15 -15.96 -8.31 -3.60
C SER A 15 -15.41 -9.73 -3.75
N THR A 16 -15.67 -10.35 -4.90
CA THR A 16 -15.12 -11.66 -5.24
C THR A 16 -13.60 -11.56 -5.35
N SER A 17 -12.85 -12.50 -4.76
CA SER A 17 -11.39 -12.54 -4.95
C SER A 17 -11.01 -13.10 -6.31
N TRP A 18 -10.28 -12.32 -7.08
CA TRP A 18 -9.78 -12.69 -8.41
C TRP A 18 -8.40 -13.32 -8.41
N ARG A 19 -7.76 -13.50 -7.24
CA ARG A 19 -6.36 -13.93 -7.14
C ARG A 19 -6.09 -15.27 -7.84
N ILE A 20 -6.95 -16.27 -7.64
CA ILE A 20 -6.79 -17.60 -8.26
C ILE A 20 -7.12 -17.55 -9.77
N PRO A 21 -8.27 -16.98 -10.21
CA PRO A 21 -8.57 -16.82 -11.63
C PRO A 21 -7.49 -16.04 -12.39
N VAL A 22 -6.96 -14.96 -11.84
CA VAL A 22 -5.98 -14.09 -12.52
C VAL A 22 -4.70 -14.84 -12.86
N ALA A 23 -4.20 -15.72 -11.98
CA ALA A 23 -3.01 -16.51 -12.28
C ALA A 23 -3.18 -17.40 -13.52
N TYR A 24 -4.38 -17.95 -13.71
CA TYR A 24 -4.72 -18.71 -14.91
C TYR A 24 -4.88 -17.79 -16.13
N LEU A 25 -5.61 -16.68 -15.98
CA LEU A 25 -5.86 -15.73 -17.06
C LEU A 25 -4.57 -15.09 -17.60
N LEU A 26 -3.58 -14.79 -16.75
CA LEU A 26 -2.29 -14.25 -17.18
C LEU A 26 -1.57 -15.14 -18.20
N ARG A 27 -1.80 -16.46 -18.16
CA ARG A 27 -1.23 -17.41 -19.12
C ARG A 27 -1.95 -17.41 -20.47
N LEU A 28 -3.13 -16.79 -20.55
CA LEU A 28 -3.96 -16.71 -21.76
C LEU A 28 -3.82 -15.35 -22.47
N VAL A 29 -2.95 -14.47 -21.97
CA VAL A 29 -2.68 -13.17 -22.59
C VAL A 29 -2.20 -13.37 -24.01
N ASN A 30 -2.94 -12.81 -24.96
CA ASN A 30 -2.61 -12.90 -26.37
C ASN A 30 -1.42 -11.97 -26.73
N HIS A 31 -0.96 -12.03 -27.98
CA HIS A 31 0.14 -11.19 -28.47
C HIS A 31 -0.13 -9.67 -28.41
N LYS A 32 -1.38 -9.25 -28.21
CA LYS A 32 -1.77 -7.85 -28.04
C LYS A 32 -1.78 -7.40 -26.57
N GLY A 33 -1.48 -8.30 -25.63
CA GLY A 33 -1.47 -8.00 -24.19
C GLY A 33 -2.86 -8.09 -23.53
N GLU A 34 -3.84 -8.71 -24.19
CA GLU A 34 -5.23 -8.75 -23.71
C GLU A 34 -5.73 -10.18 -23.48
N VAL A 35 -6.70 -10.33 -22.57
CA VAL A 35 -7.48 -11.56 -22.36
C VAL A 35 -8.96 -11.19 -22.32
N PRO A 36 -9.76 -11.54 -23.33
CA PRO A 36 -11.20 -11.36 -23.25
C PRO A 36 -11.78 -12.37 -22.27
N ILE A 37 -12.44 -11.89 -21.22
CA ILE A 37 -13.12 -12.74 -20.24
C ILE A 37 -14.62 -12.46 -20.23
N GLY A 38 -15.41 -13.53 -20.33
CA GLY A 38 -16.83 -13.50 -20.02
C GLY A 38 -17.03 -13.98 -18.59
N THR A 39 -17.58 -13.14 -17.71
CA THR A 39 -17.84 -13.52 -16.32
C THR A 39 -19.15 -12.93 -15.82
N ARG A 40 -19.72 -13.52 -14.76
CA ARG A 40 -20.87 -12.97 -14.04
C ARG A 40 -20.33 -12.13 -12.88
N LEU A 41 -20.66 -10.85 -12.87
CA LEU A 41 -20.30 -9.92 -11.80
C LEU A 41 -21.52 -9.65 -10.92
N THR A 42 -21.31 -9.62 -9.61
CA THR A 42 -22.31 -9.12 -8.66
C THR A 42 -22.37 -7.59 -8.71
N ARG A 43 -23.36 -6.99 -8.04
CA ARG A 43 -23.42 -5.52 -7.89
C ARG A 43 -22.19 -5.00 -7.15
N GLU A 44 -21.77 -5.73 -6.12
CA GLU A 44 -20.63 -5.41 -5.27
C GLU A 44 -19.32 -5.46 -6.06
N ASP A 45 -19.15 -6.45 -6.95
CA ASP A 45 -17.99 -6.52 -7.84
C ASP A 45 -17.92 -5.31 -8.77
N LEU A 46 -19.05 -4.86 -9.32
CA LEU A 46 -19.09 -3.70 -10.21
C LEU A 46 -18.72 -2.40 -9.49
N ILE A 47 -19.25 -2.19 -8.28
CA ILE A 47 -18.92 -1.01 -7.46
C ILE A 47 -17.43 -1.04 -7.09
N PHE A 48 -16.93 -2.20 -6.63
CA PHE A 48 -15.52 -2.33 -6.29
C PHE A 48 -14.63 -2.05 -7.50
N LEU A 49 -14.88 -2.67 -8.66
CA LEU A 49 -14.05 -2.47 -9.85
C LEU A 49 -14.08 -1.04 -10.39
N ALA A 50 -15.21 -0.34 -10.26
CA ALA A 50 -15.33 1.06 -10.69
C ALA A 50 -14.45 2.01 -9.88
N GLU A 51 -14.25 1.74 -8.59
CA GLU A 51 -13.51 2.62 -7.68
C GLU A 51 -12.08 2.12 -7.40
N ALA A 52 -11.83 0.82 -7.51
CA ALA A 52 -10.61 0.17 -6.99
C ALA A 52 -9.32 0.77 -7.52
N ARG A 53 -9.24 1.12 -8.80
CA ARG A 53 -8.03 1.71 -9.39
C ARG A 53 -7.68 3.03 -8.72
N GLU A 54 -8.63 3.95 -8.68
CA GLU A 54 -8.45 5.30 -8.12
C GLU A 54 -8.15 5.21 -6.62
N GLU A 55 -8.84 4.30 -5.94
CA GLU A 55 -8.67 4.06 -4.51
C GLU A 55 -7.29 3.50 -4.16
N VAL A 56 -6.78 2.54 -4.93
CA VAL A 56 -5.42 1.99 -4.76
C VAL A 56 -4.36 3.04 -5.08
N GLU A 57 -4.55 3.82 -6.14
CA GLU A 57 -3.63 4.90 -6.52
C GLU A 57 -3.53 5.96 -5.42
N LEU A 58 -4.65 6.42 -4.89
CA LEU A 58 -4.69 7.37 -3.78
C LEU A 58 -4.04 6.82 -2.50
N LEU A 59 -4.25 5.54 -2.19
CA LEU A 59 -3.61 4.90 -1.04
C LEU A 59 -2.10 4.76 -1.23
N ALA A 60 -1.65 4.39 -2.42
CA ALA A 60 -0.23 4.30 -2.75
C ALA A 60 0.46 5.67 -2.65
N GLU A 61 -0.16 6.72 -3.21
CA GLU A 61 0.35 8.09 -3.07
C GLU A 61 0.44 8.53 -1.60
N ALA A 62 -0.59 8.25 -0.80
CA ALA A 62 -0.60 8.60 0.61
C ALA A 62 0.51 7.86 1.38
N ALA A 63 0.70 6.56 1.12
CA ALA A 63 1.75 5.76 1.73
C ALA A 63 3.15 6.28 1.35
N LEU A 64 3.38 6.59 0.07
CA LEU A 64 4.65 7.16 -0.41
C LEU A 64 4.95 8.50 0.27
N ARG A 65 3.97 9.40 0.35
CA ARG A 65 4.14 10.69 1.04
C ARG A 65 4.48 10.50 2.53
N ILE A 66 3.87 9.52 3.20
CA ILE A 66 4.22 9.24 4.60
C ILE A 66 5.66 8.71 4.71
N LEU A 67 6.09 7.83 3.80
CA LEU A 67 7.48 7.33 3.77
C LEU A 67 8.49 8.45 3.49
N GLU A 68 8.18 9.36 2.57
CA GLU A 68 9.00 10.55 2.29
C GLU A 68 9.12 11.46 3.50
N LEU A 69 8.05 11.64 4.28
CA LEU A 69 8.09 12.42 5.52
C LEU A 69 8.89 11.68 6.61
N HIS A 70 8.69 10.36 6.71
CA HIS A 70 9.31 9.51 7.71
C HIS A 70 10.56 8.82 7.18
N HIS A 71 11.64 9.59 7.03
CA HIS A 71 12.98 9.07 6.69
C HIS A 71 14.00 9.38 7.81
N PRO A 72 15.14 8.68 7.86
CA PRO A 72 16.17 8.96 8.84
C PRO A 72 16.81 10.32 8.57
N LYS A 73 16.88 11.17 9.61
CA LYS A 73 17.62 12.43 9.54
C LYS A 73 19.12 12.12 9.36
N PRO A 74 19.84 12.84 8.47
CA PRO A 74 21.29 12.74 8.40
C PRO A 74 21.89 13.13 9.77
N SER A 75 22.86 12.34 10.23
CA SER A 75 23.51 12.51 11.54
C SER A 75 24.13 13.92 11.60
N GLY A 76 23.57 14.78 12.45
CA GLY A 76 24.06 16.16 12.65
C GLY A 76 24.18 16.54 14.12
N GLY A 77 24.13 15.55 15.03
CA GLY A 77 24.28 15.75 16.46
C GLY A 77 25.49 15.00 16.98
N LEU A 78 26.15 15.59 17.98
CA LEU A 78 27.24 15.00 18.76
C LEU A 78 26.76 13.65 19.33
N SER A 79 27.03 12.56 18.60
CA SER A 79 26.81 11.21 19.13
C SER A 79 27.93 10.90 20.11
N SER A 80 27.60 10.41 21.30
CA SER A 80 28.57 9.91 22.27
C SER A 80 29.27 8.62 21.81
N ASP A 81 28.71 7.97 20.80
CA ASP A 81 29.26 6.80 20.13
C ASP A 81 29.39 7.11 18.62
N PRO A 82 30.61 7.37 18.11
CA PRO A 82 30.87 7.64 16.68
C PRO A 82 30.59 6.42 15.79
N GLU A 83 30.71 5.21 16.33
CA GLU A 83 30.54 3.94 15.59
C GLU A 83 29.06 3.57 15.44
N ASN A 84 28.20 4.05 16.36
CA ASN A 84 26.75 3.81 16.31
C ASN A 84 25.94 5.10 16.53
N PRO A 85 25.95 6.04 15.57
CA PRO A 85 25.20 7.28 15.69
C PRO A 85 23.70 7.01 15.80
N LEU A 86 23.07 7.48 16.87
CA LEU A 86 21.62 7.40 17.05
C LEU A 86 20.89 8.12 15.92
N ARG A 87 20.38 7.36 14.94
CA ARG A 87 19.53 7.89 13.87
C ARG A 87 18.12 8.14 14.42
N ARG A 88 17.57 9.31 14.10
CA ARG A 88 16.19 9.69 14.43
C ARG A 88 15.40 9.90 13.15
N CYS A 89 14.10 9.64 13.21
CA CYS A 89 13.19 10.01 12.13
C CYS A 89 13.11 11.53 12.00
N ARG A 90 13.10 12.06 10.78
CA ARG A 90 13.00 13.50 10.51
C ARG A 90 11.64 14.07 10.94
N ALA A 91 10.54 13.35 10.74
CA ALA A 91 9.20 13.85 11.03
C ALA A 91 8.86 13.82 12.53
N CYS A 92 9.02 12.66 13.18
CA CYS A 92 8.59 12.48 14.57
C CYS A 92 9.73 12.53 15.61
N MET A 93 10.99 12.68 15.17
CA MET A 93 12.18 12.81 16.03
C MET A 93 12.46 11.64 17.01
N THR A 94 11.71 10.53 16.88
CA THR A 94 11.94 9.28 17.61
C THR A 94 13.07 8.46 16.97
N ARG A 95 13.59 7.46 17.70
CA ARG A 95 14.64 6.55 17.19
C ARG A 95 14.19 5.89 15.89
N TRP A 96 15.06 5.91 14.88
CA TRP A 96 14.84 5.25 13.60
C TRP A 96 15.06 3.73 13.70
N PRO A 97 14.26 2.87 13.01
CA PRO A 97 13.01 3.22 12.31
C PRO A 97 11.95 3.67 13.31
N CYS A 98 11.15 4.68 12.97
CA CYS A 98 10.12 5.16 13.89
C CYS A 98 8.87 4.26 13.88
N PRO A 99 7.98 4.36 14.89
CA PRO A 99 6.76 3.55 14.96
C PRO A 99 5.88 3.62 13.70
N THR A 100 5.70 4.81 13.11
CA THR A 100 4.91 4.98 11.88
C THR A 100 5.50 4.23 10.69
N PHE A 101 6.81 4.35 10.46
CA PHE A 101 7.51 3.63 9.41
C PHE A 101 7.37 2.12 9.61
N ARG A 102 7.59 1.63 10.84
CA ARG A 102 7.40 0.20 11.15
C ARG A 102 5.98 -0.28 10.88
N ALA A 103 4.98 0.49 11.30
CA ALA A 103 3.58 0.13 11.06
C ALA A 103 3.28 0.04 9.55
N LEU A 104 3.78 0.99 8.76
CA LEU A 104 3.63 0.97 7.30
C LEU A 104 4.34 -0.22 6.65
N THR A 105 5.60 -0.48 7.00
CA THR A 105 6.34 -1.63 6.42
C THR A 105 5.68 -2.95 6.79
N THR A 106 5.26 -3.12 8.05
CA THR A 106 4.52 -4.32 8.47
C THR A 106 3.22 -4.49 7.68
N SER A 107 2.50 -3.42 7.37
CA SER A 107 1.26 -3.51 6.58
C SER A 107 1.48 -3.75 5.08
N LEU A 108 2.63 -3.37 4.52
CA LEU A 108 2.92 -3.46 3.08
C LEU A 108 3.76 -4.68 2.70
N ASP A 109 4.47 -5.31 3.65
CA ASP A 109 5.32 -6.49 3.41
C ASP A 109 4.53 -7.83 3.43
N HIS A 110 3.21 -7.79 3.31
CA HIS A 110 2.29 -8.95 3.29
C HIS A 110 1.85 -9.31 1.87
#